data_AF-I6PBE4-F1
#
_entry.id   AF-I6PBE4-F1
#
_cell.length_a   1.000
_cell.length_b   1.000
_cell.length_c   1.000
_cell.angle_alpha   90.00
_cell.angle_beta   90.00
_cell.angle_gamma   90.00
#
_symmetry.space_group_name_H-M   'P 1'
#
loop_
_entity.id
_entity.type
_entity.pdbx_description
1 polymer ?
#
loop_
_entity_poly.entity_id
_entity_poly.type
_entity_poly.pdbx_seq_one_letter_code
_entity_poly.pdbx_strand_id
1 'polypeptide(L)'
;SGNGWTRVIVEKPFGRDSESSAALTKALKQYLAEDQIFRIDHYLGKELVENLSVLRFSNLIFEPLWSRQYIRNVQLIFSEDFATEGRGGYFD
;
A
#
# COMPACT_ATOMS: atom_id res chain seq x y z
N SER A 1 -9.59 -2.81 -35.61
CA SER A 1 -8.84 -3.39 -34.48
C SER A 1 -9.16 -2.57 -33.25
N GLY A 2 -9.82 -3.17 -32.26
CA GLY A 2 -10.29 -2.43 -31.08
C GLY A 2 -9.13 -1.94 -30.24
N ASN A 3 -9.07 -0.64 -29.98
CA ASN A 3 -8.19 -0.07 -28.95
C ASN A 3 -8.69 -0.57 -27.59
N GLY A 4 -8.04 -1.64 -27.09
CA GLY A 4 -8.21 -2.09 -25.71
C GLY A 4 -7.41 -1.24 -24.74
N TRP A 5 -7.69 -1.38 -23.45
CA TRP A 5 -6.83 -0.83 -22.40
C TRP A 5 -5.79 -1.87 -21.99
N THR A 6 -4.61 -1.39 -21.59
CA THR A 6 -3.54 -2.22 -21.03
C THR A 6 -3.27 -1.77 -19.61
N ARG A 7 -3.23 -2.71 -18.68
CA ARG A 7 -2.87 -2.51 -17.27
C ARG A 7 -1.91 -3.60 -16.84
N VAL A 8 -0.96 -3.24 -16.00
CA VAL A 8 0.09 -4.13 -15.49
C VAL A 8 0.02 -4.15 -13.97
N ILE A 9 0.02 -5.37 -13.43
CA ILE A 9 0.09 -5.63 -12.00
C ILE A 9 1.57 -5.86 -11.64
N VAL A 10 2.06 -5.14 -10.62
CA VAL A 10 3.44 -5.25 -10.14
C VAL A 10 3.41 -5.70 -8.69
N GLU A 11 4.11 -6.80 -8.40
CA GLU A 11 4.27 -7.34 -7.05
C GLU A 11 5.54 -6.83 -6.38
N LYS A 12 5.53 -6.83 -5.04
CA LYS A 12 6.71 -6.49 -4.22
C LYS A 12 7.87 -7.46 -4.48
N PRO A 13 9.15 -7.05 -4.29
CA PRO A 13 9.60 -5.77 -3.74
C PRO A 13 9.63 -4.62 -4.75
N PHE A 14 9.24 -3.42 -4.31
CA PHE A 14 9.25 -2.19 -5.14
C PHE A 14 10.57 -1.41 -5.04
N GLY A 15 11.69 -2.12 -5.01
CA GLY A 15 12.99 -1.61 -4.57
C GLY A 15 13.30 -1.98 -3.12
N ARG A 16 14.57 -1.81 -2.73
CA ARG A 16 15.05 -2.03 -1.36
C ARG A 16 15.35 -0.73 -0.62
N ASP A 17 15.38 0.39 -1.33
CA ASP A 17 15.64 1.73 -0.85
C ASP A 17 15.00 2.77 -1.79
N SER A 18 15.12 4.05 -1.45
CA SER A 18 14.56 5.14 -2.24
C SER A 18 15.12 5.21 -3.66
N GLU A 19 16.40 4.89 -3.87
CA GLU A 19 17.08 5.01 -5.16
C GLU A 19 16.65 3.88 -6.10
N SER A 20 16.70 2.63 -5.64
CA SER A 20 16.25 1.45 -6.38
C SER A 20 14.75 1.50 -6.68
N SER A 21 13.92 2.03 -5.79
CA SER A 21 12.49 2.24 -6.04
C SER A 21 12.24 3.31 -7.12
N ALA A 22 13.00 4.40 -7.09
CA ALA A 22 12.93 5.44 -8.11
C ALA A 22 13.39 4.91 -9.48
N ALA A 23 14.44 4.09 -9.52
CA ALA A 23 14.92 3.43 -10.74
C ALA A 23 13.87 2.49 -11.34
N LEU A 24 13.23 1.64 -10.51
CA LEU A 24 12.12 0.78 -10.93
C LEU A 24 10.97 1.61 -11.52
N THR A 25 10.58 2.67 -10.82
CA THR A 25 9.49 3.56 -11.28
C THR A 25 9.84 4.23 -12.60
N LYS A 26 11.07 4.71 -12.76
CA LYS A 26 11.54 5.31 -14.01
C LYS A 26 11.50 4.32 -15.17
N ALA A 27 11.92 3.07 -14.95
CA ALA A 27 11.89 2.02 -15.96
C ALA A 27 10.45 1.66 -16.39
N LEU A 28 9.51 1.54 -15.44
CA LEU A 28 8.10 1.28 -15.75
C LEU A 28 7.47 2.43 -16.54
N LYS A 29 7.75 3.68 -16.16
CA LYS A 29 7.22 4.88 -16.81
C LYS A 29 7.73 5.11 -18.23
N GLN A 30 8.76 4.39 -18.67
CA GLN A 30 9.20 4.44 -20.08
C GLN A 30 8.17 3.79 -21.01
N TYR A 31 7.37 2.83 -20.51
CA TYR A 31 6.48 2.02 -21.32
C TYR A 31 5.01 2.13 -20.92
N LEU A 32 4.72 2.58 -19.70
CA LEU A 32 3.38 2.61 -19.11
C LEU A 32 3.09 3.99 -18.54
N ALA A 33 1.88 4.50 -18.76
CA ALA A 33 1.33 5.61 -17.98
C ALA A 33 0.96 5.15 -16.57
N GLU A 34 0.89 6.07 -15.60
CA GLU A 34 0.66 5.72 -14.19
C GLU A 34 -0.69 5.01 -13.96
N ASP A 35 -1.73 5.40 -14.69
CA ASP A 35 -3.07 4.78 -14.66
C ASP A 35 -3.10 3.35 -15.22
N GLN A 36 -2.00 2.91 -15.83
CA GLN A 36 -1.78 1.53 -16.29
C GLN A 36 -1.00 0.69 -15.27
N ILE A 37 -0.45 1.27 -14.21
CA ILE A 37 0.43 0.57 -13.26
C ILE A 37 -0.30 0.34 -11.93
N PHE A 38 -0.50 -0.93 -11.57
CA PHE A 38 -1.15 -1.35 -10.33
C PHE A 38 -0.15 -2.08 -9.44
N ARG A 39 0.37 -1.39 -8.43
CA ARG A 39 1.31 -1.96 -7.46
C ARG A 39 0.51 -2.62 -6.33
N ILE A 40 0.72 -3.91 -6.10
CA ILE A 40 -0.04 -4.65 -5.10
C ILE A 40 0.56 -4.46 -3.71
N ASP A 41 -0.26 -3.92 -2.83
CA ASP A 41 -0.11 -4.08 -1.39
C ASP A 41 -1.35 -4.81 -0.86
N HIS A 42 -1.19 -6.09 -0.57
CA HIS A 42 -2.30 -6.96 -0.13
C HIS A 42 -2.93 -6.53 1.20
N TYR A 43 -2.31 -5.66 2.01
CA TYR A 43 -2.98 -5.11 3.19
C TYR A 43 -4.07 -4.10 2.82
N LEU A 44 -3.93 -3.40 1.69
CA LEU A 44 -4.92 -2.41 1.24
C LEU A 44 -6.26 -3.04 0.86
N GLY A 45 -6.26 -4.31 0.45
CA GLY A 45 -7.49 -5.07 0.13
C GLY A 45 -8.09 -5.82 1.33
N LYS A 46 -7.59 -5.62 2.55
CA LYS A 46 -8.20 -6.18 3.75
C LYS A 46 -9.37 -5.30 4.19
N GLU A 47 -10.52 -5.91 4.46
CA GLU A 47 -11.78 -5.24 4.80
C GLU A 47 -11.64 -4.16 5.90
N LEU A 48 -10.85 -4.43 6.94
CA LEU A 48 -10.62 -3.46 8.03
C LEU A 48 -9.85 -2.21 7.59
N VAL A 49 -8.94 -2.34 6.62
CA VAL A 49 -8.15 -1.21 6.09
C VAL A 49 -9.01 -0.33 5.20
N GLU A 50 -9.87 -0.93 4.37
CA GLU A 50 -10.84 -0.20 3.55
C GLU A 50 -11.85 0.58 4.42
N ASN A 51 -12.36 -0.08 5.47
CA ASN A 51 -13.31 0.52 6.41
C ASN A 51 -12.76 1.71 7.20
N LEU A 52 -11.43 1.85 7.33
CA LEU A 52 -10.82 2.99 8.03
C LEU A 52 -11.19 4.32 7.38
N SER A 53 -11.24 4.38 6.04
CA SER A 53 -11.64 5.60 5.33
C SER A 53 -13.10 5.95 5.57
N VAL A 54 -13.97 4.93 5.56
CA VAL A 54 -15.41 5.09 5.86
C VAL A 54 -15.61 5.59 7.30
N LEU A 55 -14.92 5.00 8.27
CA LEU A 55 -15.00 5.42 9.67
C LEU A 55 -14.58 6.88 9.85
N ARG A 56 -13.50 7.30 9.18
CA ARG A 56 -12.95 8.66 9.30
C ARG A 56 -13.78 9.74 8.62
N PHE A 57 -14.36 9.46 7.45
CA PHE A 57 -14.93 10.51 6.60
C PHE A 57 -16.46 10.41 6.44
N SER A 58 -17.07 9.25 6.69
CA SER A 58 -18.52 9.06 6.50
C SER A 58 -19.32 9.24 7.80
N ASN A 59 -18.67 9.62 8.90
CA ASN A 59 -19.28 9.78 10.21
C ASN A 59 -19.07 11.19 10.75
N LEU A 60 -20.15 11.98 10.81
CA LEU A 60 -20.14 13.36 11.34
C LEU A 60 -19.60 13.47 12.78
N ILE A 61 -19.68 12.39 13.55
CA ILE A 61 -19.16 12.32 14.92
C ILE A 61 -17.63 12.18 14.92
N PHE A 62 -17.07 11.37 14.01
CA PHE A 62 -15.64 11.03 14.02
C PHE A 62 -14.78 12.04 13.27
N GLU A 63 -15.32 12.69 12.24
CA GLU A 63 -14.62 13.71 11.45
C GLU A 63 -13.96 14.81 12.33
N PRO A 64 -14.67 15.48 13.27
CA PRO A 64 -14.05 16.53 14.10
C PRO A 64 -13.09 15.97 15.16
N LEU A 65 -13.28 14.71 15.58
CA LEU A 65 -12.45 14.05 16.58
C LEU A 65 -11.12 13.55 15.99
N TRP A 66 -11.02 13.42 14.67
CA TRP A 66 -9.79 13.01 14.00
C TRP A 66 -8.77 14.16 13.90
N SER A 67 -8.36 14.70 15.06
CA SER A 67 -7.41 15.82 15.15
C SER A 67 -6.46 15.68 16.34
N ARG A 68 -5.32 16.38 16.29
CA ARG A 68 -4.33 16.40 17.38
C ARG A 68 -4.87 16.97 18.69
N GLN A 69 -6.00 17.69 18.66
CA GLN A 69 -6.66 18.20 19.87
C GLN A 69 -7.30 17.07 20.69
N TYR A 70 -7.75 16.00 20.03
CA TYR A 70 -8.49 14.90 20.66
C TYR A 70 -7.71 13.56 20.65
N ILE A 71 -6.80 13.37 19.68
CA ILE A 71 -5.99 12.15 19.56
C ILE A 71 -4.68 12.32 20.33
N ARG A 72 -4.49 11.48 21.37
CA ARG A 72 -3.24 11.40 22.12
C ARG A 72 -2.12 10.68 21.35
N ASN A 73 -2.44 9.56 20.69
CA ASN A 73 -1.49 8.77 19.90
C ASN A 73 -2.22 7.89 18.86
N VAL A 74 -1.49 7.45 17.84
CA VAL A 74 -1.92 6.45 16.85
C VAL A 74 -0.92 5.30 16.91
N GLN A 75 -1.42 4.07 17.08
CA GLN A 75 -0.59 2.87 17.13
C GLN A 75 -0.89 1.99 15.92
N LEU A 76 0.17 1.55 15.25
CA LEU A 76 0.11 0.57 14.17
C LEU A 76 0.90 -0.65 14.63
N ILE A 77 0.21 -1.75 14.87
CA ILE A 77 0.80 -2.99 15.37
C ILE A 77 0.71 -4.03 14.26
N PHE A 78 1.86 -4.59 13.90
CA PHE A 78 1.95 -5.75 13.05
C PHE A 78 2.67 -6.85 13.84
N SER A 79 1.95 -7.91 14.17
CA SER A 79 2.45 -9.03 14.94
C SER A 79 2.13 -10.33 14.22
N GLU A 80 3.15 -11.17 14.05
CA GLU A 80 3.03 -12.52 13.52
C GLU A 80 3.37 -13.50 14.65
N ASP A 81 2.62 -14.60 14.76
CA ASP A 81 2.81 -15.65 15.77
C ASP A 81 3.74 -16.78 15.29
N PHE A 82 4.24 -16.68 14.05
CA PHE A 82 5.18 -17.61 13.43
C PHE A 82 6.55 -16.95 13.18
N ALA A 83 7.62 -17.75 13.24
CA ALA A 83 8.98 -17.30 12.94
C ALA A 83 9.23 -17.31 11.42
N THR A 84 10.48 -17.08 10.97
CA THR A 84 10.83 -17.01 9.54
C THR A 84 10.66 -18.32 8.75
N GLU A 85 10.11 -19.40 9.33
CA GLU A 85 9.72 -20.69 8.68
C GLU A 85 10.57 -21.09 7.46
N GLY A 86 11.91 -21.08 7.58
CA GLY A 86 12.83 -21.49 6.51
C GLY A 86 13.02 -20.48 5.36
N ARG A 87 12.40 -19.30 5.44
CA ARG A 87 12.58 -18.15 4.55
C ARG A 87 13.59 -17.12 5.07
N GLY A 88 14.37 -17.46 6.09
CA GLY A 88 15.33 -16.55 6.75
C GLY A 88 16.18 -15.75 5.76
N GLY A 89 16.73 -16.39 4.72
CA GLY A 89 17.55 -15.71 3.71
C GLY A 89 16.82 -14.73 2.76
N TYR A 90 15.48 -14.65 2.81
CA TYR A 90 14.72 -13.58 2.15
C TYR A 90 14.49 -12.38 3.08
N PHE A 91 14.58 -12.60 4.40
CA PHE A 91 14.40 -11.60 5.45
C PHE A 91 15.73 -11.03 5.99
N ASP A 92 16.86 -11.69 5.73
CA ASP A 92 18.24 -11.20 5.92
C ASP A 92 18.66 -10.20 4.82
#